data_AF-A0A840XEQ0-F1
#
_entry.id   AF-A0A840XEQ0-F1
#
_cell.length_a   1.000
_cell.length_b   1.000
_cell.length_c   1.000
_cell.angle_alpha   90.00
_cell.angle_beta   90.00
_cell.angle_gamma   90.00
#
_symmetry.space_group_name_H-M   'P 1'
#
loop_
_entity.id
_entity.type
_entity.pdbx_description
1 polymer ?
#
loop_
_entity_poly.entity_id
_entity_poly.type
_entity_poly.pdbx_seq_one_letter_code
_entity_poly.pdbx_strand_id
1 'polypeptide(L)' 'MAIDGFSILGILLWTIGIGGLAVFWVAALVSISRRSSQMSGLEAVGWYAIVIFAQFFGPLIWFFFGRDRYAPPSAAG' A
#
# COMPACT_ATOMS: atom_id res chain seq x y z
N MET A 1 7.28 -10.33 29.22
CA MET A 1 6.34 -9.64 28.30
C MET A 1 5.19 -10.61 28.07
N ALA A 2 4.08 -10.46 28.79
CA ALA A 2 2.92 -11.36 28.64
C ALA A 2 2.17 -10.94 27.37
N ILE A 3 2.09 -11.82 26.38
CA ILE A 3 1.26 -11.60 25.19
C ILE A 3 -0.14 -12.02 25.59
N ASP A 4 -1.03 -11.04 25.79
CA ASP A 4 -2.43 -11.28 26.15
C ASP A 4 -3.24 -11.68 24.91
N GLY A 5 -4.36 -12.39 25.13
CA GLY A 5 -5.19 -12.93 24.05
C GLY A 5 -5.70 -11.86 23.06
N PHE A 6 -5.85 -10.61 23.52
CA PHE A 6 -6.19 -9.47 22.66
C PHE A 6 -5.06 -9.13 21.67
N SER A 7 -3.81 -9.16 22.13
CA SER A 7 -2.63 -8.98 21.28
C SER A 7 -2.50 -10.09 20.23
N ILE A 8 -2.82 -11.35 20.59
CA ILE A 8 -2.78 -12.48 19.64
C ILE A 8 -3.82 -12.30 18.54
N LEU A 9 -5.07 -11.95 18.90
CA LEU A 9 -6.13 -11.67 17.92
C LEU A 9 -5.77 -10.50 17.02
N GLY A 10 -5.19 -9.43 17.58
CA GLY A 10 -4.68 -8.29 16.83
C GLY A 10 -3.64 -8.71 15.78
N ILE A 11 -2.64 -9.49 16.18
CA ILE A 11 -1.59 -9.99 15.27
C ILE A 11 -2.18 -10.86 14.16
N LEU A 12 -3.10 -11.77 14.49
CA LEU A 12 -3.74 -12.64 13.50
C LEU A 12 -4.54 -11.83 12.46
N LEU A 13 -5.36 -10.88 12.90
CA LEU A 13 -6.14 -10.03 12.00
C LEU A 13 -5.22 -9.19 11.11
N TRP A 14 -4.14 -8.64 11.68
CA TRP A 14 -3.16 -7.87 10.92
C TRP A 14 -2.44 -8.74 9.87
N THR A 15 -2.06 -9.95 10.25
CA THR A 15 -1.38 -10.91 9.38
C THR A 15 -2.28 -11.39 8.24
N ILE A 16 -3.55 -11.68 8.54
CA ILE A 16 -4.55 -12.05 7.52
C ILE A 16 -4.81 -10.87 6.59
N GLY A 17 -4.93 -9.66 7.12
CA GLY A 17 -5.10 -8.44 6.34
C GLY A 17 -3.93 -8.21 5.37
N ILE A 18 -2.70 -8.21 5.87
CA ILE A 18 -1.50 -8.07 5.03
C ILE A 18 -1.36 -9.21 4.05
N GLY A 19 -1.54 -10.46 4.52
CA GLY A 19 -1.44 -11.64 3.68
C GLY A 19 -2.42 -11.59 2.52
N GLY A 20 -3.67 -11.22 2.78
CA GLY A 20 -4.69 -11.03 1.75
C GLY A 20 -4.30 -9.96 0.73
N LEU A 21 -3.86 -8.79 1.20
CA LEU A 21 -3.38 -7.71 0.32
C LEU A 21 -2.19 -8.16 -0.54
N ALA A 22 -1.24 -8.90 0.04
CA ALA A 22 -0.09 -9.44 -0.69
C ALA A 22 -0.52 -10.45 -1.77
N VAL A 23 -1.51 -11.31 -1.49
CA VAL A 23 -2.07 -12.23 -2.49
C VAL A 23 -2.68 -11.47 -3.66
N PHE A 24 -3.49 -10.44 -3.39
CA PHE A 24 -4.05 -9.60 -4.46
C PHE A 24 -2.97 -8.88 -5.26
N TRP A 25 -1.90 -8.43 -4.59
CA TRP A 25 -0.79 -7.75 -5.23
C TRP A 25 -0.04 -8.67 -6.19
N VAL A 26 0.32 -9.87 -5.75
CA VAL A 26 0.96 -10.89 -6.59
C VAL A 26 0.02 -11.31 -7.73
N ALA A 27 -1.27 -11.51 -7.44
CA ALA A 27 -2.26 -11.87 -8.44
C ALA A 27 -2.38 -10.80 -9.54
N ALA A 28 -2.32 -9.51 -9.18
CA ALA A 28 -2.31 -8.41 -10.13
C ALA A 28 -1.07 -8.45 -11.04
N LEU A 29 0.13 -8.63 -10.46
CA LEU A 29 1.37 -8.76 -11.23
C LEU A 29 1.35 -9.97 -12.18
N VAL A 30 0.87 -11.12 -11.71
CA VAL A 30 0.71 -12.32 -12.54
C VAL A 30 -0.32 -12.08 -13.65
N SER A 31 -1.42 -11.39 -13.36
CA SER A 31 -2.44 -11.04 -14.37
C SER A 31 -1.86 -10.15 -15.47
N ILE A 32 -1.09 -9.12 -15.09
CA ILE A 32 -0.40 -8.24 -16.05
C ILE A 32 0.61 -9.06 -16.85
N SER A 33 1.43 -9.90 -16.20
CA SER A 33 2.41 -10.74 -16.89
C SER A 33 1.78 -11.72 -17.88
N ARG A 34 0.59 -12.23 -17.59
CA ARG A 34 -0.13 -13.14 -18.51
C ARG A 34 -0.71 -12.41 -19.71
N ARG A 35 -1.06 -11.13 -19.54
CA ARG A 35 -1.66 -10.30 -20.60
C ARG A 35 -0.66 -9.40 -21.31
N SER A 36 0.58 -9.34 -20.86
CA SER A 36 1.61 -8.45 -21.41
C SER A 36 1.91 -8.72 -22.88
N SER A 37 1.70 -9.95 -23.37
CA SER A 37 1.83 -10.30 -24.79
C SER A 37 0.71 -9.75 -25.67
N GLN A 38 -0.42 -9.35 -25.07
CA GLN A 38 -1.59 -8.75 -25.74
C GLN A 38 -1.65 -7.22 -25.56
N MET A 39 -0.73 -6.65 -24.77
CA MET A 39 -0.66 -5.22 -24.46
C MET A 39 0.51 -4.58 -25.19
N SER A 40 0.44 -3.27 -25.41
CA SER A 40 1.63 -2.53 -25.83
C SER A 40 2.68 -2.52 -24.71
N GLY A 41 3.97 -2.47 -25.05
CA GLY A 41 5.04 -2.48 -24.04
C GLY A 41 4.92 -1.34 -23.02
N LEU A 42 4.53 -0.14 -23.49
CA LEU A 42 4.27 1.02 -22.62
C LEU A 42 3.10 0.79 -21.67
N GLU A 43 2.04 0.16 -22.15
CA GLU A 43 0.86 -0.15 -21.32
C GLU A 43 1.19 -1.18 -20.23
N ALA A 44 1.93 -2.24 -20.58
CA ALA A 44 2.37 -3.23 -19.59
C ALA A 44 3.25 -2.59 -18.50
N VAL A 45 4.24 -1.79 -18.91
CA VAL A 45 5.13 -1.06 -17.98
C VAL A 45 4.34 -0.09 -17.11
N GLY A 46 3.36 0.63 -17.69
CA GLY A 46 2.48 1.52 -16.95
C GLY A 46 1.69 0.80 -15.86
N TRP A 47 1.10 -0.36 -16.18
CA TRP A 47 0.38 -1.16 -15.19
C TRP A 47 1.29 -1.73 -14.10
N TYR A 48 2.49 -2.19 -14.44
CA TYR A 48 3.48 -2.59 -13.44
C TYR A 48 3.83 -1.43 -12.50
N ALA A 49 4.09 -0.25 -13.05
CA ALA A 49 4.41 0.93 -12.26
C ALA A 49 3.24 1.29 -11.33
N ILE A 50 2.00 1.29 -11.81
CA ILE A 50 0.82 1.55 -10.98
C ILE A 50 0.76 0.54 -9.83
N VAL A 51 0.81 -0.76 -10.11
CA VAL A 51 0.69 -1.80 -9.09
C VAL A 51 1.82 -1.71 -8.06
N ILE A 52 3.05 -1.39 -8.48
CA ILE A 52 4.20 -1.29 -7.58
C ILE A 52 4.17 0.00 -6.78
N PHE A 53 3.89 1.16 -7.40
CA PHE A 53 4.01 2.47 -6.76
C PHE A 53 2.72 2.97 -6.09
N ALA A 54 1.57 2.34 -6.35
CA ALA A 54 0.29 2.81 -5.83
C ALA A 54 0.22 2.92 -4.29
N GLN A 55 0.88 1.99 -3.60
CA GLN A 55 0.93 1.98 -2.14
C GLN A 55 1.66 3.20 -1.53
N PHE A 56 2.52 3.90 -2.31
CA PHE A 56 3.18 5.12 -1.86
C PHE A 56 2.29 6.35 -1.95
N PHE A 57 1.21 6.34 -2.75
CA PHE A 57 0.38 7.54 -2.90
C PHE A 57 -0.24 8.00 -1.58
N GLY A 58 -0.69 7.09 -0.72
CA GLY A 58 -1.24 7.45 0.59
C GLY A 58 -0.24 8.24 1.44
N PRO A 59 0.95 7.68 1.73
CA PRO A 59 2.03 8.39 2.42
C PRO A 59 2.45 9.70 1.75
N LEU A 60 2.57 9.72 0.42
CA LEU A 60 2.94 10.92 -0.33
C LEU A 60 1.87 12.02 -0.18
N ILE A 61 0.59 11.68 -0.36
CA ILE A 61 -0.53 12.60 -0.18
C ILE A 61 -0.53 13.16 1.25
N TRP A 62 -0.32 12.31 2.26
CA TRP A 62 -0.22 12.77 3.64
C TRP A 62 0.93 13.74 3.85
N PHE A 63 2.11 13.40 3.33
CA PHE A 63 3.31 14.21 3.50
C PHE A 63 3.17 15.60 2.86
N PHE A 64 2.58 15.67 1.65
CA PHE A 64 2.45 16.92 0.90
C PHE A 64 1.23 17.76 1.27
N PHE A 65 0.10 17.14 1.64
CA PHE A 65 -1.17 17.86 1.87
C PHE A 65 -1.67 17.77 3.33
N GLY A 66 -1.32 16.71 4.03
CA GLY A 66 -1.77 16.45 5.41
C GLY A 66 -0.87 17.10 6.46
N ARG A 67 0.45 17.14 6.22
CA ARG A 67 1.45 17.56 7.21
C ARG A 67 1.21 18.97 7.76
N ASP A 68 0.89 19.92 6.90
CA ASP A 68 0.78 21.33 7.29
C ASP A 68 -0.49 21.63 8.10
N ARG A 69 -1.47 20.72 8.10
CA ARG A 69 -2.71 20.84 8.90
C ARG A 69 -2.52 20.53 10.38
N TYR A 70 -1.36 19.98 10.75
CA TYR A 70 -0.99 19.62 12.12
C TYR A 70 0.26 20.36 12.59
N ALA A 71 0.55 21.53 12.02
CA ALA A 71 1.59 22.40 12.54
C ALA A 71 1.30 22.70 14.04
N PRO A 72 2.27 22.48 14.94
CA PRO A 72 2.04 22.69 16.37
C PRO A 72 1.68 24.16 16.63
N PRO A 73 0.82 24.46 17.63
CA PRO A 73 0.39 25.82 17.95
C PRO A 73 1.53 26.82 18.18
N SER A 74 2.74 26.32 18.49
CA SER A 74 3.96 27.13 18.64
C SER A 74 4.49 27.76 17.35
N ALA A 75 3.97 27.38 16.17
CA ALA A 75 4.34 27.97 14.88
C ALA A 75 3.38 29.08 14.41
N ALA A 76 2.26 29.30 15.11
CA ALA A 76 1.33 30.40 14.86
C ALA A 76 1.69 31.60 15.76
N GLY A 77 2.82 32.24 15.45
CA GLY A 77 3.22 33.53 16.02
C GLY A 77 2.61 34.70 15.28
#